data_AF-A0A521H2C5-F1
#
_entry.id   AF-A0A521H2C5-F1
#
_cell.length_a   1.000
_cell.length_b   1.000
_cell.length_c   1.000
_cell.angle_alpha   90.00
_cell.angle_beta   90.00
_cell.angle_gamma   90.00
#
_symmetry.space_group_name_H-M   'P 1'
#
loop_
_entity.id
_entity.type
_entity.pdbx_description
1 polymer ?
#
loop_
_entity_poly.entity_id
_entity_poly.type
_entity_poly.pdbx_seq_one_letter_code
_entity_poly.pdbx_strand_id
1 'polypeptide(L)'
;MKNLPQIIDEVNSIKNSVLGAMGMLKAGQIMELNNVEMRVKDVCGLIQKLPANDRKTVQPHLMALLDDMDKYYEEMKSRHGELMEQIKQLNPNRQAVHAYNKASNIKNTTGED
;
A
#
# COMPACT_ATOMS: atom_id res chain seq x y z
N MET A 1 -1.29 30.71 -12.15
CA MET A 1 -1.33 29.51 -13.03
C MET A 1 0.06 28.90 -12.97
N LYS A 2 0.20 27.59 -12.66
CA LYS A 2 1.53 26.97 -12.55
C LYS A 2 2.23 26.95 -13.92
N ASN A 3 3.52 27.22 -13.97
CA ASN A 3 4.32 27.09 -15.19
C ASN A 3 4.90 25.66 -15.35
N LEU A 4 5.50 25.36 -16.50
CA LEU A 4 6.02 24.01 -16.80
C LEU A 4 6.99 23.47 -15.73
N PRO A 5 8.01 24.22 -15.27
CA PRO A 5 8.87 23.78 -14.16
C PRO A 5 8.10 23.42 -12.89
N GLN A 6 7.15 24.27 -12.48
CA GLN A 6 6.32 24.02 -11.29
C GLN A 6 5.44 22.78 -11.41
N ILE A 7 5.01 22.43 -12.63
CA ILE A 7 4.24 21.20 -12.88
C ILE A 7 5.16 19.98 -12.75
N ILE A 8 6.37 20.04 -13.30
CA ILE A 8 7.37 18.96 -13.19
C ILE A 8 7.76 18.74 -11.72
N ASP A 9 8.00 19.82 -10.98
CA ASP A 9 8.32 19.75 -9.54
C ASP A 9 7.18 19.12 -8.73
N GLU A 10 5.93 19.45 -9.06
CA GLU A 10 4.76 18.84 -8.43
C GLU A 10 4.69 17.34 -8.73
N VAL A 11 4.89 16.91 -9.98
CA VAL A 11 4.93 15.48 -10.36
C VAL A 11 6.01 14.75 -9.55
N ASN A 12 7.22 15.32 -9.46
CA ASN A 12 8.32 14.72 -8.69
C ASN A 12 8.03 14.70 -7.18
N SER A 13 7.36 15.72 -6.65
CA SER A 13 6.95 15.75 -5.24
C SER A 13 5.91 14.68 -4.91
N ILE A 14 4.94 14.45 -5.79
CA ILE A 14 3.97 13.36 -5.68
C ILE A 14 4.70 12.02 -5.71
N LYS A 15 5.61 11.82 -6.67
CA LYS A 15 6.43 10.60 -6.78
C LYS A 15 7.17 10.31 -5.47
N ASN A 16 7.84 11.31 -4.89
CA ASN A 16 8.54 11.15 -3.61
C ASN A 16 7.59 10.79 -2.46
N SER A 17 6.36 11.31 -2.48
CA SER A 17 5.33 10.95 -1.48
C SER A 17 4.92 9.49 -1.61
N VAL A 18 4.76 8.98 -2.84
CA VAL A 18 4.49 7.55 -3.12
C VAL A 18 5.64 6.66 -2.65
N LEU A 19 6.89 7.06 -2.93
CA LEU A 19 8.07 6.32 -2.47
C LEU A 19 8.18 6.29 -0.93
N GLY A 20 7.87 7.41 -0.27
CA GLY A 20 7.78 7.48 1.20
C GLY A 20 6.69 6.55 1.75
N ALA A 21 5.51 6.55 1.13
CA ALA A 21 4.41 5.64 1.49
C ALA A 21 4.80 4.17 1.32
N MET A 22 5.52 3.84 0.25
CA MET A 22 6.05 2.49 0.02
C MET A 22 7.03 2.07 1.13
N GLY A 23 7.88 2.98 1.61
CA GLY A 23 8.78 2.73 2.73
C GLY A 23 8.02 2.44 4.03
N MET A 24 6.97 3.23 4.31
CA MET A 24 6.10 3.03 5.48
C MET A 24 5.32 1.70 5.40
N LEU A 25 4.79 1.38 4.22
CA LEU A 25 4.10 0.11 3.97
C LEU A 25 5.02 -1.09 4.23
N LYS A 26 6.28 -1.02 3.79
CA LYS A 26 7.31 -2.04 4.08
C LYS A 26 7.64 -2.15 5.55
N ALA A 27 7.51 -1.06 6.31
CA ALA A 27 7.67 -1.04 7.76
C ALA A 27 6.39 -1.48 8.51
N GLY A 28 5.32 -1.90 7.80
CA GLY A 28 4.05 -2.32 8.39
C GLY A 28 3.15 -1.17 8.83
N GLN A 29 3.45 0.06 8.40
CA GLN A 29 2.64 1.25 8.68
C GLN A 29 1.66 1.51 7.54
N ILE A 30 0.41 1.83 7.88
CA ILE A 30 -0.62 2.22 6.91
C ILE A 30 -0.57 3.74 6.74
N MET A 31 -0.46 4.20 5.50
CA MET A 31 -0.57 5.62 5.15
C MET A 31 -1.84 5.87 4.33
N GLU A 32 -2.59 6.91 4.67
CA GLU A 32 -3.68 7.37 3.83
C GLU A 32 -3.16 8.10 2.58
N LEU A 33 -3.58 7.64 1.40
CA LEU A 33 -3.16 8.22 0.12
C LEU A 33 -4.12 9.29 -0.43
N ASN A 34 -5.14 9.68 0.33
CA ASN A 34 -6.16 10.65 -0.10
C ASN A 34 -5.55 11.97 -0.60
N ASN A 35 -4.49 12.46 0.06
CA ASN A 35 -3.77 13.65 -0.35
C ASN A 35 -2.99 13.44 -1.67
N VAL A 36 -2.35 12.27 -1.82
CA VAL A 36 -1.64 11.90 -3.06
C VAL A 36 -2.62 11.84 -4.23
N GLU A 37 -3.78 11.22 -4.06
CA GLU A 37 -4.82 11.13 -5.08
C GLU A 37 -5.31 12.51 -5.54
N MET A 38 -5.60 13.40 -4.60
CA MET A 38 -6.04 14.77 -4.89
C MET A 38 -4.98 15.52 -5.71
N ARG A 39 -3.71 15.44 -5.31
CA ARG A 39 -2.60 16.11 -6.00
C ARG A 39 -2.36 15.53 -7.40
N VAL A 40 -2.49 14.22 -7.57
CA VAL A 40 -2.43 13.57 -8.90
C VAL A 40 -3.53 14.12 -9.81
N LYS A 41 -4.77 14.19 -9.31
CA LYS A 41 -5.91 14.72 -10.08
C LYS A 41 -5.68 16.17 -10.50
N ASP A 42 -5.20 17.01 -9.60
CA ASP A 42 -4.90 18.42 -9.89
C ASP A 42 -3.81 18.56 -10.95
N VAL A 43 -2.71 17.81 -10.82
CA VAL A 43 -1.61 17.82 -11.80
C VAL A 43 -2.06 17.32 -13.17
N CYS A 44 -2.83 16.25 -13.24
CA CYS A 44 -3.42 15.77 -14.49
C CYS A 44 -4.27 16.86 -15.16
N GLY A 45 -5.09 17.58 -14.39
CA GLY A 45 -5.88 18.71 -14.89
C GLY A 45 -5.04 19.88 -15.40
N LEU A 46 -3.86 20.13 -14.83
CA LEU A 46 -2.92 21.14 -15.30
C LEU A 46 -2.23 20.71 -16.59
N ILE A 47 -1.79 19.45 -16.68
CA ILE A 47 -1.06 18.92 -17.84
C ILE A 47 -1.97 18.87 -19.08
N GLN A 48 -3.25 18.55 -18.92
CA GLN A 48 -4.20 18.57 -20.03
C GLN A 48 -4.34 19.95 -20.69
N LYS A 49 -4.09 21.03 -19.93
CA LYS A 49 -4.17 22.41 -20.40
C LYS A 49 -2.87 22.92 -21.02
N LEU A 50 -1.79 22.13 -20.98
CA LEU A 50 -0.50 22.52 -21.55
C LEU A 50 -0.49 22.43 -23.08
N PRO A 51 0.31 23.29 -23.76
CA PRO A 51 0.63 23.14 -25.17
C PRO A 51 1.22 21.75 -25.49
N ALA A 52 1.08 21.30 -26.73
CA ALA A 52 1.54 19.96 -27.14
C ALA A 52 3.05 19.73 -26.90
N ASN A 53 3.88 20.75 -27.09
CA ASN A 53 5.32 20.66 -26.85
C ASN A 53 5.63 20.45 -25.36
N ASP A 54 4.99 21.22 -24.49
CA ASP A 54 5.18 21.12 -23.04
C ASP A 54 4.67 19.78 -22.48
N ARG A 55 3.57 19.24 -23.03
CA ARG A 55 3.08 17.90 -22.67
C ARG A 55 4.11 16.81 -22.95
N LYS A 56 4.84 16.89 -24.07
CA LYS A 56 5.93 15.94 -24.39
C LYS A 56 7.07 16.02 -23.38
N THR A 57 7.35 17.21 -22.85
CA THR A 57 8.37 17.41 -21.82
C THR A 57 7.97 16.80 -20.47
N VAL A 58 6.69 16.86 -20.09
CA VAL A 58 6.19 16.31 -18.82
C VAL A 58 6.00 14.78 -18.88
N GLN A 59 5.73 14.23 -20.06
CA GLN A 59 5.45 12.80 -20.28
C GLN A 59 6.39 11.83 -19.53
N PRO A 60 7.73 11.93 -19.61
CA PRO A 60 8.61 10.99 -18.91
C PRO A 60 8.45 11.03 -17.37
N HIS A 61 8.15 12.20 -16.80
CA HIS A 61 7.91 12.33 -15.36
C HIS A 61 6.61 11.67 -14.93
N LEU A 62 5.55 11.77 -15.74
CA LEU A 62 4.30 11.08 -15.51
C LEU A 62 4.44 9.56 -15.61
N MET A 63 5.18 9.07 -16.61
CA MET A 63 5.44 7.63 -16.74
C MET A 63 6.19 7.10 -15.51
N ALA A 64 7.22 7.82 -15.05
CA ALA A 64 7.94 7.43 -13.84
C ALA A 64 7.06 7.45 -12.57
N LEU A 65 6.09 8.36 -12.49
CA LEU A 65 5.11 8.37 -11.39
C LEU A 65 4.17 7.16 -11.48
N LEU A 66 3.65 6.83 -12.67
CA LEU A 66 2.80 5.66 -12.89
C LEU A 66 3.53 4.37 -12.50
N ASP A 67 4.77 4.19 -12.97
CA ASP A 67 5.58 3.02 -12.64
C ASP A 67 5.75 2.85 -11.12
N ASP A 68 5.90 3.95 -10.37
CA ASP A 68 6.04 3.89 -8.91
C ASP A 68 4.70 3.65 -8.20
N MET A 69 3.59 4.14 -8.75
CA MET A 69 2.25 3.80 -8.23
C MET A 69 1.92 2.32 -8.45
N ASP A 70 2.30 1.76 -9.60
CA ASP A 70 2.13 0.33 -9.89
C ASP A 70 2.96 -0.53 -8.91
N LYS A 71 4.21 -0.14 -8.64
CA LYS A 71 5.04 -0.81 -7.62
C LYS A 71 4.43 -0.72 -6.23
N TYR A 72 3.88 0.43 -5.85
CA TYR A 72 3.20 0.60 -4.58
C TYR A 72 1.99 -0.35 -4.45
N TYR A 73 1.19 -0.44 -5.52
CA TYR A 73 0.04 -1.35 -5.56
C TYR A 73 0.44 -2.82 -5.41
N GLU A 74 1.48 -3.26 -6.12
CA GLU A 74 1.98 -4.63 -6.02
C GLU A 74 2.56 -4.93 -4.63
N GLU A 75 3.27 -3.99 -4.00
CA GLU A 75 3.74 -4.15 -2.61
C GLU A 75 2.54 -4.28 -1.65
N MET A 76 1.50 -3.46 -1.81
CA MET A 76 0.30 -3.52 -0.97
C MET A 76 -0.40 -4.88 -1.09
N LYS A 77 -0.54 -5.38 -2.32
CA LYS A 77 -1.11 -6.70 -2.60
C LYS A 77 -0.27 -7.82 -1.96
N SER A 78 1.06 -7.73 -2.06
CA SER A 78 1.98 -8.67 -1.42
C SER A 78 1.79 -8.69 0.10
N ARG A 79 1.78 -7.51 0.75
CA ARG A 79 1.58 -7.38 2.20
C ARG A 79 0.23 -7.91 2.65
N HIS A 80 -0.83 -7.67 1.89
CA HIS A 80 -2.13 -8.24 2.18
C HIS A 80 -2.12 -9.77 2.10
N GLY A 81 -1.43 -10.34 1.10
CA GLY A 81 -1.23 -11.79 0.97
C GLY A 81 -0.47 -12.38 2.15
N GLU A 82 0.63 -11.76 2.55
CA GLU A 82 1.42 -12.16 3.73
C GLU A 82 0.58 -12.11 5.01
N LEU A 83 -0.19 -11.03 5.21
CA LEU A 83 -1.06 -10.88 6.38
C LEU A 83 -2.14 -11.96 6.41
N MET A 84 -2.77 -12.26 5.27
CA MET A 84 -3.77 -13.32 5.17
C MET A 84 -3.17 -14.70 5.48
N GLU A 85 -1.94 -14.95 5.05
CA GLU A 85 -1.24 -16.20 5.37
C GLU A 85 -0.90 -16.30 6.86
N GLN A 86 -0.44 -15.21 7.47
CA GLN A 86 -0.21 -15.14 8.93
C GLN A 86 -1.52 -15.39 9.71
N ILE A 87 -2.63 -14.78 9.29
CA ILE A 87 -3.95 -15.00 9.89
C ILE A 87 -4.37 -16.48 9.76
N LYS A 88 -4.15 -17.10 8.59
CA LYS A 88 -4.41 -18.53 8.42
C LYS A 88 -3.58 -19.36 9.37
N GLN A 89 -2.29 -19.09 9.56
CA GLN A 89 -1.43 -19.84 10.48
C GLN A 89 -1.81 -19.67 11.95
N LEU A 90 -2.41 -18.54 12.34
CA LEU A 90 -2.96 -18.36 13.68
C LEU A 90 -4.20 -19.24 13.94
N ASN A 91 -4.92 -19.66 12.90
CA ASN A 91 -6.14 -20.45 13.05
C ASN A 91 -5.87 -21.92 13.50
N PRO A 92 -4.85 -22.64 12.97
CA PRO A 92 -4.33 -23.87 13.54
C PRO A 92 -3.83 -23.71 14.97
N ASN A 93 -3.20 -22.59 15.32
CA ASN A 93 -2.79 -22.34 16.71
C ASN A 93 -4.01 -22.20 17.64
N ARG A 94 -5.09 -21.56 17.19
CA ARG A 94 -6.37 -21.57 17.91
C ARG A 94 -6.97 -22.97 18.02
N GLN A 95 -6.95 -23.77 16.96
CA GLN A 95 -7.37 -25.18 17.01
C GLN A 95 -6.50 -26.01 17.96
N ALA A 96 -5.18 -25.80 17.98
CA ALA A 96 -4.24 -26.49 18.85
C ALA A 96 -4.46 -26.10 20.32
N VAL A 97 -4.67 -24.82 20.62
CA VAL A 97 -5.04 -24.35 21.97
C VAL A 97 -6.40 -24.92 22.38
N HIS A 98 -7.39 -24.94 21.49
CA HIS A 98 -8.68 -25.58 21.76
C HIS A 98 -8.54 -27.09 21.98
N ALA A 99 -7.70 -27.78 21.21
CA ALA A 99 -7.42 -29.21 21.39
C ALA A 99 -6.72 -29.48 22.72
N TYR A 100 -5.75 -28.64 23.11
CA TYR A 100 -5.04 -28.75 24.38
C TYR A 100 -5.98 -28.50 25.57
N ASN A 101 -6.82 -27.47 25.51
CA ASN A 101 -7.83 -27.18 26.54
C ASN A 101 -8.92 -28.26 26.60
N LYS A 102 -9.28 -28.87 25.47
CA LYS A 102 -10.20 -30.03 25.45
C LYS A 102 -9.54 -31.26 26.07
N ALA A 103 -8.27 -31.51 25.78
CA ALA A 103 -7.51 -32.63 26.35
C ALA A 103 -7.26 -32.47 27.86
N SER A 104 -7.04 -31.24 28.35
CA SER A 104 -6.91 -30.98 29.80
C SER A 104 -8.24 -31.18 30.54
N ASN A 105 -9.37 -30.78 29.95
CA ASN A 105 -10.69 -31.04 30.52
C ASN A 105 -11.08 -32.53 30.53
N ILE A 106 -10.67 -33.30 29.51
CA ILE A 106 -10.91 -34.75 29.48
C ILE A 106 -10.16 -35.46 30.62
N LYS A 107 -8.91 -35.06 30.92
CA LYS A 107 -8.13 -35.64 32.04
C LYS A 107 -8.74 -35.36 33.41
N ASN A 108 -9.56 -34.32 33.56
CA ASN A 108 -10.23 -34.00 34.82
C ASN A 108 -11.58 -34.73 35.00
N THR A 109 -12.02 -35.53 34.02
CA THR A 109 -13.31 -36.26 34.06
C THR A 109 -13.17 -37.79 34.04
N THR A 110 -11.96 -38.33 34.00
CA THR A 110 -11.68 -39.79 34.02
C THR A 110 -10.75 -40.20 35.15
N GLY A 111 -10.88 -39.52 36.29
CA GLY A 111 -10.17 -39.84 37.52
C GLY A 111 -11.06 -39.64 38.73
N GLU A 112 -12.12 -40.44 38.86
CA GLU A 112 -12.69 -40.91 40.13
C GLU A 112 -13.73 -42.01 39.82
N ASP A 113 -13.43 -43.19 40.35
CA ASP A 113 -14.19 -44.45 40.51
C ASP A 113 -14.65 -45.27 39.29
#